data_AF-A0A3C1FLU9-F1
#
_entry.id   AF-A0A3C1FLU9-F1
#
_cell.length_a   1.000
_cell.length_b   1.000
_cell.length_c   1.000
_cell.angle_alpha   90.00
_cell.angle_beta   90.00
_cell.angle_gamma   90.00
#
_symmetry.space_group_name_H-M   'P 1'
#
loop_
_entity.id
_entity.type
_entity.pdbx_description
1 polymer ?
#
loop_
_entity_poly.entity_id
_entity_poly.type
_entity_poly.pdbx_seq_one_letter_code
_entity_poly.pdbx_strand_id
1 'polypeptide(L)'
;MSSISSNASFMAGLARFNPFPALLRESPAALARAAVRGIGIPLAAILAFLVVWGQVSQQIETSLGTIPGPVQVWKEAVGLWDDHVAQREKADAFYERQEERNRKKLAKNPDAEVKIRGYTGKPTYIDQ
;
A
#
# COMPACT_ATOMS: atom_id res chain seq x y z
N MET A 1 5.41 -21.17 -34.08
CA MET A 1 6.48 -21.33 -33.06
C MET A 1 7.16 -19.98 -32.79
N SER A 2 6.51 -19.08 -32.04
CA SER A 2 7.03 -17.72 -31.75
C SER A 2 6.57 -17.24 -30.37
N SER A 3 6.99 -17.92 -29.30
CA SER A 3 6.67 -17.46 -27.93
C SER A 3 7.75 -17.78 -26.89
N ILE A 4 8.93 -18.23 -27.31
CA ILE A 4 10.00 -18.65 -26.38
C ILE A 4 11.05 -17.54 -26.15
N SER A 5 11.21 -16.55 -27.04
CA SER A 5 12.29 -15.55 -26.91
C SER A 5 12.02 -14.41 -25.93
N SER A 6 10.75 -14.09 -25.63
CA SER A 6 10.43 -12.93 -24.77
C SER A 6 10.80 -13.14 -23.29
N ASN A 7 10.74 -14.37 -22.79
CA ASN A 7 11.04 -14.66 -21.39
C ASN A 7 12.54 -14.66 -21.08
N ALA A 8 13.40 -14.94 -22.06
CA ALA A 8 14.85 -14.98 -21.87
C ALA A 8 15.44 -13.60 -21.53
N SER A 9 14.96 -12.54 -22.20
CA SER A 9 15.41 -11.16 -21.95
C SER A 9 14.91 -10.61 -20.62
N PHE A 10 13.68 -10.97 -20.22
CA PHE A 10 13.12 -10.60 -18.91
C PHE A 10 13.85 -11.31 -17.76
N MET A 11 14.12 -12.61 -17.90
CA MET A 11 14.89 -13.38 -16.92
C MET A 11 16.37 -12.99 -16.86
N ALA A 12 16.97 -12.58 -17.99
CA ALA A 12 18.33 -12.02 -18.02
C ALA A 12 18.39 -10.62 -17.37
N GLY A 13 17.35 -9.80 -17.54
CA GLY A 13 17.17 -8.53 -16.84
C GLY A 13 17.03 -8.71 -15.33
N LEU A 14 16.24 -9.70 -14.89
CA LEU A 14 16.11 -10.08 -13.48
C LEU A 14 17.39 -10.69 -12.91
N ALA A 15 18.16 -11.45 -13.70
CA ALA A 15 19.46 -11.99 -13.30
C ALA A 15 20.51 -10.89 -13.08
N ARG A 16 20.46 -9.79 -13.83
CA ARG A 16 21.29 -8.58 -13.56
C ARG A 16 20.98 -7.92 -12.22
N PHE A 17 19.76 -8.12 -11.71
CA PHE A 17 19.28 -7.63 -10.42
C PHE A 17 19.32 -8.70 -9.32
N ASN A 18 19.86 -9.88 -9.57
CA ASN A 18 20.02 -10.93 -8.57
C ASN A 18 21.44 -10.87 -7.96
N PRO A 19 21.63 -10.28 -6.76
CA PRO A 19 22.96 -10.20 -6.15
C PRO A 19 23.42 -11.53 -5.53
N PHE A 20 22.51 -12.50 -5.34
CA PHE A 20 22.74 -13.68 -4.50
C PHE A 20 23.83 -14.65 -4.99
N PRO A 21 23.97 -15.00 -6.29
CA PRO A 21 24.98 -15.97 -6.70
C PRO A 21 26.43 -15.45 -6.64
N ALA A 22 26.64 -14.13 -6.63
CA ALA A 22 27.97 -13.51 -6.48
C ALA A 22 28.33 -13.24 -5.00
N LEU A 23 27.32 -13.01 -4.16
CA LEU A 23 27.42 -12.67 -2.73
C LEU A 23 28.22 -13.68 -1.89
N LEU A 24 28.25 -14.96 -2.29
CA LEU A 24 28.92 -16.03 -1.55
C LEU A 24 30.41 -16.23 -1.92
N ARG A 25 30.92 -15.49 -2.92
CA ARG A 25 32.30 -15.65 -3.44
C ARG A 25 33.17 -14.39 -3.29
N GLU A 26 32.59 -13.25 -2.90
CA GLU A 26 33.30 -11.96 -2.84
C GLU A 26 33.77 -11.56 -1.43
N SER A 27 34.82 -10.73 -1.36
CA SER A 27 35.35 -10.23 -0.09
C SER A 27 34.35 -9.30 0.60
N PRO A 28 34.33 -9.22 1.95
CA PRO A 28 33.42 -8.34 2.69
C PRO A 28 33.45 -6.88 2.22
N ALA A 29 34.62 -6.41 1.76
CA ALA A 29 34.80 -5.07 1.21
C ALA A 29 34.08 -4.86 -0.14
N ALA A 30 34.03 -5.88 -1.00
CA ALA A 30 33.33 -5.80 -2.27
C ALA A 30 31.81 -5.79 -2.08
N LEU A 31 31.30 -6.63 -1.16
CA LEU A 31 29.90 -6.60 -0.76
C LEU A 31 29.49 -5.25 -0.16
N ALA A 32 30.30 -4.69 0.73
CA ALA A 32 30.03 -3.38 1.32
C ALA A 32 29.94 -2.28 0.26
N ARG A 33 30.86 -2.26 -0.73
CA ARG A 33 30.81 -1.31 -1.84
C ARG A 33 29.57 -1.50 -2.71
N ALA A 34 29.20 -2.74 -3.00
CA ALA A 34 27.99 -3.05 -3.76
C ALA A 34 26.72 -2.60 -3.01
N ALA A 35 26.65 -2.83 -1.69
CA ALA A 35 25.53 -2.40 -0.86
C ALA A 35 25.44 -0.87 -0.76
N VAL A 36 26.56 -0.18 -0.56
CA VAL A 36 26.59 1.30 -0.57
C VAL A 36 26.14 1.84 -1.91
N ARG A 37 26.64 1.29 -3.03
CA ARG A 37 26.27 1.78 -4.36
C ARG A 37 24.82 1.44 -4.74
N GLY A 38 24.34 0.26 -4.37
CA GLY A 38 23.01 -0.25 -4.74
C GLY A 38 21.88 0.21 -3.82
N ILE A 39 22.17 0.49 -2.55
CA ILE A 39 21.16 0.84 -1.53
C ILE A 39 21.53 2.13 -0.81
N GLY A 40 22.77 2.28 -0.37
CA GLY A 40 23.21 3.44 0.41
C GLY A 40 23.06 4.78 -0.33
N ILE A 41 23.56 4.87 -1.56
CA ILE A 41 23.47 6.09 -2.39
C ILE A 41 21.99 6.43 -2.69
N PRO A 42 21.15 5.50 -3.18
CA PRO A 42 19.72 5.79 -3.37
C PRO A 42 19.00 6.25 -2.09
N LEU A 43 19.25 5.61 -0.94
CA LEU A 43 18.64 6.03 0.32
C LEU A 43 19.10 7.42 0.75
N ALA A 44 20.40 7.72 0.63
CA ALA A 44 20.93 9.05 0.93
C ALA A 44 20.31 10.13 0.03
N ALA A 45 20.12 9.84 -1.26
CA ALA A 45 19.46 10.74 -2.20
C ALA A 45 17.99 10.99 -1.82
N ILE A 46 17.25 9.93 -1.44
CA ILE A 46 15.87 10.06 -0.94
C ILE A 46 15.81 10.91 0.32
N LEU A 47 16.71 10.67 1.28
CA LEU A 47 16.75 11.45 2.52
C LEU A 47 17.06 12.93 2.25
N ALA A 48 18.04 13.22 1.40
CA ALA A 48 18.34 14.58 0.97
C ALA A 48 17.14 15.25 0.30
N PHE A 49 16.45 14.52 -0.59
CA PHE A 49 15.21 15.00 -1.21
C PHE A 49 14.12 15.32 -0.17
N LEU A 50 13.88 14.43 0.80
CA LEU A 50 12.87 14.63 1.85
C LEU A 50 13.18 15.86 2.72
N VAL A 51 14.45 16.10 3.04
CA VAL A 51 14.88 17.30 3.78
C VAL A 51 14.60 18.56 2.98
N VAL A 52 15.04 18.60 1.72
CA VAL A 52 14.82 19.75 0.83
C VAL A 52 13.34 20.00 0.62
N TRP A 53 12.56 18.95 0.31
CA TRP A 53 11.12 19.05 0.12
C TRP A 53 10.42 19.58 1.37
N GLY A 54 10.75 19.05 2.56
CA GLY A 54 10.16 19.51 3.81
C GLY A 54 10.40 21.00 4.09
N GLN A 55 11.58 21.52 3.73
CA GLN A 55 11.91 22.94 3.89
C GLN A 55 11.22 23.83 2.84
N VAL A 56 11.15 23.37 1.59
CA VAL A 56 10.60 24.12 0.47
C VAL A 56 9.07 24.16 0.53
N SER A 57 8.40 23.09 0.97
CA SER A 57 6.93 23.00 0.94
C SER A 57 6.26 24.09 1.79
N GLN A 58 6.85 24.42 2.94
CA GLN A 58 6.32 25.43 3.86
C GLN A 58 6.46 26.87 3.34
N GLN A 59 7.29 27.09 2.32
CA GLN A 59 7.50 28.41 1.73
C GLN A 59 6.52 28.73 0.60
N ILE A 60 5.77 27.73 0.12
CA ILE A 60 4.83 27.90 -0.98
C ILE A 60 3.43 28.09 -0.41
N GLU A 61 2.95 29.32 -0.43
CA GLU A 61 1.59 29.68 -0.03
C GLU A 61 0.63 29.58 -1.21
N THR A 62 -0.46 28.85 -1.02
CA THR A 62 -1.58 28.74 -1.96
C THR A 62 -2.84 29.33 -1.32
N SER A 63 -3.89 29.51 -2.12
CA SER A 63 -5.20 29.95 -1.60
C SER A 63 -5.81 29.00 -0.56
N LEU A 64 -5.35 27.74 -0.49
CA LEU A 64 -5.79 26.72 0.45
C LEU A 64 -4.85 26.54 1.65
N GLY A 65 -3.78 27.34 1.73
CA GLY A 65 -2.72 27.23 2.73
C GLY A 65 -1.38 26.80 2.13
N THR A 66 -0.46 26.34 2.98
CA THR A 66 0.87 25.91 2.55
C THR A 66 0.85 24.48 2.00
N ILE A 67 1.81 24.17 1.12
CA ILE A 67 1.95 22.81 0.58
C ILE A 67 2.42 21.87 1.70
N PRO A 68 1.74 20.73 1.91
CA PRO A 68 2.10 19.81 2.99
C PRO A 68 3.47 19.18 2.76
N GLY A 69 4.26 19.11 3.83
CA GLY A 69 5.55 18.42 3.83
C GLY A 69 5.42 16.90 3.92
N PRO A 70 6.52 16.14 3.78
CA PRO A 70 6.50 14.68 3.74
C PRO A 70 5.85 14.03 4.97
N VAL A 71 6.10 14.58 6.17
CA VAL A 71 5.52 14.07 7.43
C VAL A 71 4.00 14.26 7.47
N GLN A 72 3.51 15.39 6.94
CA GLN A 72 2.08 15.71 6.92
C GLN A 72 1.36 14.82 5.92
N VAL A 73 1.93 14.63 4.73
CA VAL A 73 1.42 13.69 3.71
C VAL A 73 1.38 12.27 4.27
N TRP A 74 2.43 11.82 4.95
CA TRP A 74 2.45 10.49 5.57
C TRP A 74 1.34 10.32 6.62
N LYS A 75 1.16 11.31 7.49
CA LYS A 75 0.10 11.29 8.51
C LYS A 75 -1.29 11.21 7.88
N GLU A 76 -1.54 12.00 6.84
CA GLU A 76 -2.82 11.97 6.13
C GLU A 76 -3.04 10.61 5.45
N ALA A 77 -2.02 10.07 4.79
CA ALA A 77 -2.11 8.75 4.16
C ALA A 77 -2.47 7.63 5.16
N VAL A 78 -1.87 7.65 6.35
CA VAL A 78 -2.23 6.71 7.44
C VAL A 78 -3.66 6.95 7.91
N GLY A 79 -4.07 8.20 8.11
CA GLY A 79 -5.44 8.52 8.51
C GLY A 79 -6.49 8.02 7.51
N LEU A 80 -6.24 8.19 6.21
CA LEU A 80 -7.11 7.67 5.15
C LEU A 80 -7.19 6.14 5.14
N TRP A 81 -6.09 5.47 5.46
CA TRP A 81 -6.06 4.02 5.59
C TRP A 81 -6.84 3.55 6.81
N ASP A 82 -6.64 4.18 7.96
CA ASP A 82 -7.34 3.85 9.20
C ASP A 82 -8.85 4.07 9.04
N ASP A 83 -9.25 5.16 8.38
CA ASP A 83 -10.65 5.42 8.02
C ASP A 83 -11.21 4.33 7.11
N HIS A 84 -10.46 3.87 6.11
CA HIS A 84 -10.87 2.77 5.23
C HIS A 84 -11.12 1.50 6.02
N VAL A 85 -10.15 1.09 6.85
CA VAL A 85 -10.24 -0.12 7.69
C VAL A 85 -11.46 -0.03 8.61
N ALA A 86 -11.65 1.10 9.31
CA ALA A 86 -12.78 1.30 10.20
C ALA A 86 -14.14 1.25 9.48
N GLN A 87 -14.23 1.70 8.22
CA GLN A 87 -15.46 1.56 7.43
C GLN A 87 -15.70 0.11 6.99
N ARG A 88 -14.64 -0.66 6.67
CA ARG A 88 -14.77 -2.09 6.35
C ARG A 88 -15.29 -2.88 7.55
N GLU A 89 -14.75 -2.64 8.74
CA GLU A 89 -15.21 -3.29 9.97
C GLU A 89 -16.69 -3.01 10.26
N LYS A 90 -17.15 -1.76 10.03
CA LYS A 90 -18.56 -1.40 10.17
C LYS A 90 -19.45 -2.10 9.15
N ALA A 91 -18.97 -2.31 7.93
CA ALA A 91 -19.66 -3.04 6.88
C ALA A 91 -19.82 -4.52 7.28
N ASP A 92 -18.73 -5.15 7.72
CA ASP A 92 -18.73 -6.56 8.15
C ASP A 92 -19.68 -6.77 9.33
N ALA A 93 -19.59 -5.91 10.35
CA ALA A 93 -20.50 -5.95 11.49
C ALA A 93 -21.96 -5.71 11.07
N PHE A 94 -22.21 -4.92 10.03
CA PHE A 94 -23.55 -4.72 9.48
C PHE A 94 -24.09 -6.00 8.84
N TYR A 95 -23.29 -6.70 8.04
CA TYR A 95 -23.68 -7.98 7.44
C TYR A 95 -23.86 -9.08 8.50
N GLU A 96 -22.98 -9.19 9.48
CA GLU A 96 -23.09 -10.16 10.56
C GLU A 96 -24.43 -10.00 11.33
N ARG A 97 -24.81 -8.76 11.66
CA ARG A 97 -26.11 -8.48 12.30
C ARG A 97 -27.29 -8.85 11.39
N GLN A 98 -27.16 -8.76 10.07
CA GLN A 98 -28.22 -9.19 9.15
C GLN A 98 -28.36 -10.71 9.12
N GLU A 99 -27.23 -11.41 9.05
CA GLU A 99 -27.19 -12.87 9.06
C GLU A 99 -27.74 -13.44 10.37
N GLU A 100 -27.38 -12.86 11.51
CA GLU A 100 -27.88 -13.30 12.82
C GLU A 100 -29.41 -13.14 12.92
N ARG A 101 -29.95 -11.99 12.45
CA ARG A 101 -31.40 -11.77 12.41
C ARG A 101 -32.09 -12.74 11.45
N ASN A 102 -31.51 -13.01 10.29
CA ASN A 102 -32.08 -13.91 9.31
C ASN A 102 -32.07 -15.37 9.81
N ARG A 103 -30.97 -15.81 10.43
CA ARG A 103 -30.88 -17.10 11.14
C ARG A 103 -31.97 -17.23 12.21
N LYS A 104 -32.17 -16.21 13.05
CA LYS A 104 -33.22 -16.22 14.09
C LYS A 104 -34.63 -16.28 13.50
N LYS A 105 -34.87 -15.67 12.33
CA LYS A 105 -36.16 -15.74 11.63
C LYS A 105 -36.42 -17.13 11.05
N LEU A 106 -35.43 -17.68 10.34
CA LEU A 106 -35.52 -19.02 9.74
C LEU A 106 -35.67 -20.12 10.78
N ALA A 107 -35.03 -19.97 11.95
CA ALA A 107 -35.19 -20.91 13.06
C ALA A 107 -36.62 -20.93 13.63
N LYS A 108 -37.35 -19.81 13.56
CA LYS A 108 -38.75 -19.71 14.01
C LYS A 108 -39.74 -20.11 12.92
N ASN A 109 -39.42 -19.81 11.68
CA ASN A 109 -40.21 -20.16 10.51
C ASN A 109 -39.28 -20.46 9.34
N PRO A 110 -39.10 -21.75 8.98
CA PRO A 110 -38.24 -22.17 7.87
C PRO A 110 -38.62 -21.55 6.52
N ASP A 111 -39.89 -21.21 6.31
CA ASP A 111 -40.41 -20.64 5.06
C ASP A 111 -40.34 -19.10 5.03
N ALA A 112 -39.69 -18.46 6.02
CA ALA A 112 -39.59 -17.01 6.08
C ALA A 112 -38.69 -16.44 4.97
N GLU A 113 -39.19 -15.46 4.22
CA GLU A 113 -38.39 -14.73 3.23
C GLU A 113 -37.34 -13.84 3.92
N VAL A 114 -36.06 -14.11 3.66
CA VAL A 114 -34.93 -13.32 4.18
C VAL A 114 -34.24 -12.54 3.05
N LYS A 115 -33.91 -11.28 3.33
CA LYS A 115 -33.22 -10.38 2.38
C LYS A 115 -32.02 -9.75 3.06
N ILE A 116 -30.86 -9.79 2.42
CA ILE A 116 -29.66 -9.06 2.81
C ILE A 116 -29.67 -7.72 2.09
N ARG A 117 -29.58 -6.63 2.86
CA ARG A 117 -29.48 -5.27 2.33
C ARG A 117 -28.00 -4.92 2.15
N GLY A 118 -27.69 -4.16 1.11
CA GLY A 118 -26.35 -3.62 0.90
C GLY A 118 -25.98 -2.61 1.98
N TYR A 119 -24.71 -2.58 2.36
CA TYR A 119 -24.16 -1.57 3.25
C TYR A 119 -24.08 -0.21 2.55
N THR A 120 -24.65 0.83 3.16
CA THR A 120 -24.71 2.20 2.60
C THR A 120 -23.76 3.17 3.32
N GLY A 121 -22.59 2.68 3.76
CA GLY A 121 -21.56 3.51 4.36
C GLY A 121 -21.00 4.55 3.40
N LYS A 122 -20.34 5.58 3.94
CA LYS A 122 -19.66 6.59 3.09
C LYS A 122 -18.48 5.93 2.38
N PRO A 123 -18.30 6.17 1.06
CA PRO A 123 -17.08 5.72 0.38
C PRO A 123 -15.88 6.39 1.02
N THR A 124 -14.81 5.62 1.24
CA THR A 124 -13.53 6.14 1.71
C THR A 124 -12.68 6.58 0.52
N TYR A 125 -11.55 7.25 0.78
CA TYR A 125 -10.64 7.68 -0.30
C TYR A 125 -10.18 6.53 -1.20
N ILE A 126 -9.98 5.33 -0.64
CA ILE A 126 -9.57 4.13 -1.38
C ILE A 126 -10.70 3.54 -2.23
N ASP A 127 -11.96 3.88 -1.92
CA ASP A 127 -13.14 3.41 -2.65
C ASP A 127 -13.52 4.31 -3.85
N GLN A 128 -12.79 5.41 -4.08
CA GLN A 128 -13.08 6.41 -5.13
C GLN A 128 -12.59 5.97 -6.52
#